data_AF-A0A969FZK5-F1
#
_entry.id   AF-A0A969FZK5-F1
#
_cell.length_a   1.000
_cell.length_b   1.000
_cell.length_c   1.000
_cell.angle_alpha   90.00
_cell.angle_beta   90.00
_cell.angle_gamma   90.00
#
_symmetry.space_group_name_H-M   'P 1'
#
loop_
_entity.id
_entity.type
_entity.pdbx_description
1 polymer ?
#
loop_
_entity_poly.entity_id
_entity_poly.type
_entity_poly.pdbx_seq_one_letter_code
_entity_poly.pdbx_strand_id
1 'polypeptide(L)'
;MSHLTGAIRQEYPQRILYWSQDESRIGLLTEQGRRITAKGVKPKGKVQWSFQYRWSYGAVCPQIGASFFWEFTHFNGDCFSHFLQQLSQHYPEHFHLIQVDNAGAHLAKLSKYRVISSFCSSHPIALK
;
A
#
# COMPACT_ATOMS: atom_id res chain seq x y z
N MET A 1 -0.05 -18.70 24.19
CA MET A 1 0.50 -18.19 22.91
C MET A 1 1.03 -19.27 21.96
N SER A 2 1.54 -20.41 22.43
CA SER A 2 2.06 -21.50 21.57
C SER A 2 0.99 -22.31 20.82
N HIS A 3 -0.24 -22.40 21.35
CA HIS A 3 -1.33 -23.19 20.78
C HIS A 3 -1.92 -22.60 19.49
N LEU A 4 -1.96 -21.27 19.36
CA LEU A 4 -2.48 -20.60 18.16
C LEU A 4 -1.53 -20.73 16.96
N THR A 5 -0.22 -20.72 17.21
CA THR A 5 0.80 -20.87 16.16
C THR A 5 0.76 -22.26 15.51
N GLY A 6 0.43 -23.30 16.30
CA GLY A 6 0.30 -24.67 15.80
C GLY A 6 -0.91 -24.87 14.87
N ALA A 7 -2.05 -24.24 15.19
CA ALA A 7 -3.28 -24.37 14.41
C ALA A 7 -3.16 -23.71 13.02
N ILE A 8 -2.61 -22.49 12.95
CA ILE A 8 -2.40 -21.78 11.67
C ILE A 8 -1.44 -22.56 10.76
N ARG A 9 -0.42 -23.21 11.34
CA ARG A 9 0.58 -23.99 10.60
C ARG A 9 0.04 -25.33 10.09
N GLN A 10 -1.01 -25.88 10.74
CA GLN A 10 -1.71 -27.07 10.25
C GLN A 10 -2.71 -26.74 9.12
N GLU A 11 -3.36 -25.59 9.19
CA GLU A 11 -4.35 -25.15 8.19
C GLU A 11 -3.70 -24.68 6.87
N TYR A 12 -2.49 -24.11 6.95
CA TYR A 12 -1.73 -23.63 5.79
C TYR A 12 -0.32 -24.25 5.80
N PRO A 13 -0.09 -25.37 5.09
CA PRO A 13 1.25 -25.95 4.97
C PRO A 13 2.21 -25.06 4.16
N GLN A 14 1.68 -24.13 3.36
CA GLN A 14 2.45 -23.12 2.63
C GLN A 14 3.08 -22.10 3.58
N ARG A 15 4.28 -21.61 3.24
CA ARG A 15 4.93 -20.55 4.04
C ARG A 15 4.13 -19.25 3.91
N ILE A 16 3.69 -18.70 5.03
CA ILE A 16 2.97 -17.43 5.10
C ILE A 16 3.96 -16.27 4.95
N LEU A 17 3.66 -15.35 4.03
CA LEU A 17 4.37 -14.09 3.85
C LEU A 17 3.47 -12.91 4.24
N TYR A 18 3.95 -12.09 5.17
CA TYR A 18 3.31 -10.87 5.63
C TYR A 18 3.81 -9.68 4.83
N TRP A 19 2.89 -8.92 4.27
CA TRP A 19 3.14 -7.75 3.43
C TRP A 19 2.56 -6.51 4.09
N SER A 20 3.32 -5.43 4.09
CA SER A 20 2.79 -4.08 4.31
C SER A 20 2.64 -3.43 2.93
N GLN A 21 1.42 -3.01 2.59
CA GLN A 21 1.11 -2.46 1.29
C GLN A 21 0.51 -1.06 1.43
N ASP A 22 0.93 -0.18 0.52
CA ASP A 22 0.46 1.20 0.42
C ASP A 22 0.50 1.67 -1.04
N GLU A 23 -0.13 2.81 -1.32
CA GLU A 23 -0.15 3.48 -2.61
C GLU A 23 0.40 4.90 -2.55
N SER A 24 1.17 5.27 -3.56
CA SER A 24 1.65 6.63 -3.73
C SER A 24 1.44 7.16 -5.13
N ARG A 25 1.32 8.48 -5.25
CA ARG A 25 1.25 9.16 -6.55
C ARG A 25 2.65 9.59 -6.97
N ILE A 26 3.03 9.18 -8.18
CA ILE A 26 4.27 9.62 -8.82
C ILE A 26 3.87 10.41 -10.05
N GLY A 27 4.34 11.65 -10.15
CA GLY A 27 3.90 12.52 -11.22
C GLY A 27 4.55 13.88 -11.23
N LEU A 28 4.09 14.71 -12.16
CA LEU A 28 4.56 16.06 -12.33
C LEU A 28 3.96 16.95 -11.24
N LEU A 29 4.78 17.26 -10.24
CA LEU A 29 4.51 18.30 -9.26
C LEU A 29 5.57 19.39 -9.39
N THR A 30 5.14 20.65 -9.52
CA THR A 30 6.09 21.76 -9.56
C THR A 30 6.71 21.94 -8.18
N GLU A 31 7.99 21.62 -8.05
CA GLU A 31 8.75 21.95 -6.84
C GLU A 31 9.01 23.46 -6.76
N GLN A 32 8.67 24.06 -5.63
CA GLN A 32 8.94 25.47 -5.38
C GLN A 32 10.28 25.64 -4.69
N GLY A 33 11.29 26.07 -5.45
CA GLY A 33 12.60 26.42 -4.90
C GLY A 33 12.58 27.73 -4.10
N ARG A 34 13.59 27.89 -3.22
CA ARG A 34 13.86 29.15 -2.52
C ARG A 34 14.25 30.24 -3.53
N ARG A 35 13.81 31.48 -3.29
CA ARG A 35 14.13 32.65 -4.13
C ARG A 35 14.65 33.78 -3.25
N ILE A 36 15.68 34.46 -3.72
CA ILE A 36 16.24 35.65 -3.05
C ILE A 36 15.49 36.88 -3.56
N THR A 37 15.01 37.71 -2.64
CA THR A 37 14.35 38.99 -2.92
C THR A 37 14.87 40.07 -1.97
N ALA A 38 14.63 41.33 -2.33
CA ALA A 38 14.93 42.46 -1.44
C ALA A 38 14.17 42.34 -0.11
N LYS A 39 14.72 42.96 0.95
CA LYS A 39 14.11 42.96 2.29
C LYS A 39 12.68 43.50 2.23
N GLY A 40 11.72 42.74 2.77
CA GLY A 40 10.29 43.09 2.75
C GLY A 40 9.54 42.74 1.46
N VAL A 41 10.22 42.20 0.44
CA VAL A 41 9.57 41.82 -0.83
C VAL A 41 9.29 40.31 -0.85
N LYS A 42 8.02 39.94 -1.00
CA LYS A 42 7.61 38.53 -1.09
C LYS A 42 8.03 37.93 -2.45
N PRO A 43 8.77 36.80 -2.48
CA PRO A 43 9.07 36.11 -3.72
C PRO A 43 7.80 35.56 -4.37
N LYS A 44 7.64 35.82 -5.67
CA LYS A 44 6.58 35.24 -6.51
C LYS A 44 7.18 34.19 -7.43
N GLY A 45 6.53 33.04 -7.53
CA GLY A 45 6.90 31.95 -8.43
C GLY A 45 5.71 31.51 -9.29
N LYS A 46 5.99 31.14 -10.53
CA LYS A 46 5.00 30.45 -11.35
C LYS A 46 4.87 29.03 -10.83
N VAL A 47 3.64 28.57 -10.63
CA VAL A 47 3.32 27.21 -10.22
C VAL A 47 2.50 26.61 -11.34
N GLN A 48 2.92 25.46 -11.85
CA GLN A 48 2.13 24.70 -12.79
C GLN A 48 1.38 23.61 -12.03
N TRP A 49 0.05 23.73 -12.02
CA TRP A 49 -0.86 22.73 -11.45
C TRP A 49 -1.30 21.73 -12.52
N SER A 50 -0.35 21.14 -13.25
CA SER A 50 -0.64 20.04 -14.16
C SER A 50 -0.62 18.75 -13.35
N PHE A 51 -1.78 18.32 -12.88
CA PHE A 51 -1.98 17.10 -12.07
C PHE A 51 -1.81 15.81 -12.91
N GLN A 52 -0.69 15.66 -13.62
CA GLN A 52 -0.36 14.45 -14.36
C GLN A 52 0.38 13.51 -13.42
N TYR A 53 -0.26 12.40 -13.06
CA TYR A 53 0.30 11.41 -12.15
C TYR A 53 -0.07 9.99 -12.55
N ARG A 54 0.73 9.04 -12.10
CA ARG A 54 0.44 7.62 -12.03
C ARG A 54 0.41 7.19 -10.57
N TRP A 55 -0.25 6.08 -10.32
CA TRP A 55 -0.34 5.45 -9.01
C TRP A 55 0.66 4.30 -8.95
N SER A 56 1.56 4.34 -7.97
CA SER A 56 2.45 3.24 -7.63
C SER A 56 1.86 2.48 -6.45
N TYR A 57 1.57 1.21 -6.67
CA TYR A 57 1.13 0.26 -5.66
C TYR A 57 2.35 -0.54 -5.23
N GLY A 58 2.70 -0.48 -3.94
CA GLY A 58 3.88 -1.15 -3.40
C GLY A 58 3.54 -2.04 -2.23
N ALA A 59 4.05 -3.28 -2.23
CA ALA A 59 3.99 -4.20 -1.10
C ALA A 59 5.40 -4.63 -0.69
N VAL A 60 5.71 -4.56 0.60
CA VAL A 60 7.02 -4.96 1.16
C VAL A 60 6.83 -6.08 2.16
N CYS A 61 7.65 -7.13 2.06
CA CYS A 61 7.70 -8.25 3.00
C CYS A 61 9.07 -8.25 3.72
N PRO A 62 9.15 -7.68 4.94
CA PRO A 62 10.39 -7.63 5.70
C PRO A 62 10.99 -9.00 6.03
N GLN A 63 10.15 -10.02 6.18
CA GLN A 63 10.57 -11.37 6.59
C GLN A 63 11.57 -12.00 5.63
N ILE A 64 11.44 -11.71 4.33
CA ILE A 64 12.32 -12.22 3.28
C ILE A 64 13.08 -11.10 2.56
N GLY A 65 12.94 -9.85 3.02
CA GLY A 65 13.52 -8.67 2.37
C GLY A 65 12.98 -8.39 0.97
N ALA A 66 11.76 -8.84 0.66
CA ALA A 66 11.18 -8.69 -0.67
C ALA A 66 10.35 -7.41 -0.79
N SER A 67 10.27 -6.89 -2.01
CA SER A 67 9.40 -5.76 -2.38
C SER A 67 8.78 -5.99 -3.75
N PHE A 68 7.53 -5.60 -3.93
CA PHE A 68 6.76 -5.78 -5.16
C PHE A 68 6.02 -4.49 -5.51
N PHE A 69 6.23 -3.98 -6.73
CA PHE A 69 5.67 -2.69 -7.16
C PHE A 69 5.02 -2.78 -8.53
N TRP A 70 3.88 -2.10 -8.70
CA TRP A 70 3.18 -1.97 -9.97
C TRP A 70 2.65 -0.55 -10.15
N GLU A 71 2.63 -0.08 -11.40
CA GLU A 71 2.13 1.25 -11.75
C GLU A 71 0.78 1.16 -12.48
N PHE A 72 -0.16 2.01 -12.09
CA PHE A 72 -1.49 2.12 -12.67
C PHE A 72 -1.84 3.57 -13.00
N THR A 73 -2.84 3.74 -13.87
CA THR A 73 -3.33 5.08 -14.26
C THR A 73 -4.22 5.73 -13.19
N HIS A 74 -4.93 4.94 -12.38
CA HIS A 74 -5.93 5.44 -11.43
C HIS A 74 -5.96 4.57 -10.17
N PHE A 75 -6.53 5.10 -9.08
CA PHE A 75 -6.74 4.39 -7.82
C PHE A 75 -8.17 3.86 -7.74
N ASN A 76 -8.34 2.55 -7.88
CA ASN A 76 -9.64 1.88 -7.71
C ASN A 76 -9.48 0.39 -7.34
N GLY A 77 -10.60 -0.25 -7.01
CA GLY A 77 -10.64 -1.65 -6.62
C GLY A 77 -10.24 -2.64 -7.73
N ASP A 78 -10.45 -2.30 -9.00
CA ASP A 78 -10.05 -3.15 -10.13
C ASP A 78 -8.52 -3.19 -10.27
N CYS A 79 -7.86 -2.03 -10.19
CA CYS A 79 -6.39 -1.93 -10.19
C CYS A 79 -5.80 -2.67 -8.98
N PHE A 80 -6.40 -2.51 -7.80
CA PHE A 80 -5.98 -3.23 -6.60
C PHE A 80 -6.17 -4.75 -6.74
N SER A 81 -7.27 -5.21 -7.35
CA SER A 81 -7.50 -6.63 -7.60
C SER A 81 -6.47 -7.22 -8.57
N HIS A 82 -6.13 -6.47 -9.63
CA HIS A 82 -5.04 -6.84 -10.54
C HIS A 82 -3.69 -6.87 -9.84
N PHE A 83 -3.37 -5.89 -9.00
CA PHE A 83 -2.15 -5.87 -8.20
C PHE A 83 -1.99 -7.16 -7.38
N LEU A 84 -3.04 -7.57 -6.67
CA LEU A 84 -3.03 -8.79 -5.86
C LEU A 84 -2.88 -10.06 -6.69
N GLN A 85 -3.50 -10.11 -7.88
CA GLN A 85 -3.31 -11.21 -8.81
C GLN A 85 -1.85 -11.32 -9.25
N GLN A 86 -1.20 -10.20 -9.56
CA GLN A 86 0.20 -10.19 -9.98
C GLN A 86 1.13 -10.59 -8.85
N LEU A 87 0.86 -10.13 -7.61
CA LEU A 87 1.61 -10.55 -6.43
C LEU A 87 1.50 -12.07 -6.20
N SER A 88 0.29 -12.62 -6.29
CA SER A 88 0.06 -14.06 -6.12
C SER A 88 0.71 -14.90 -7.22
N GLN A 89 0.77 -14.39 -8.46
CA GLN A 89 1.48 -15.05 -9.55
C GLN A 89 3.00 -15.03 -9.38
N HIS A 90 3.54 -13.97 -8.77
CA HIS A 90 4.97 -13.83 -8.53
C HIS A 90 5.47 -14.75 -7.39
N TYR A 91 4.61 -15.05 -6.42
CA TYR A 91 4.91 -15.90 -5.26
C TYR A 91 3.89 -17.04 -5.10
N PRO A 92 3.77 -17.95 -6.07
CA PRO A 92 2.64 -18.91 -6.15
C PRO A 92 2.63 -19.95 -5.01
N GLU A 93 3.78 -20.24 -4.43
CA GLU A 93 3.96 -21.26 -3.37
C GLU A 93 3.66 -20.72 -1.95
N HIS A 94 3.26 -19.45 -1.84
CA HIS A 94 3.11 -18.75 -0.58
C HIS A 94 1.67 -18.35 -0.30
N PHE A 95 1.31 -18.39 0.99
CA PHE A 95 0.09 -17.76 1.45
C PHE A 95 0.38 -16.29 1.80
N HIS A 96 -0.39 -15.37 1.24
CA HIS A 96 -0.16 -13.93 1.40
C HIS A 96 -1.07 -13.33 2.47
N LEU A 97 -0.48 -12.71 3.47
CA LEU A 97 -1.16 -11.89 4.46
C LEU A 97 -0.80 -10.43 4.20
N ILE A 98 -1.74 -9.62 3.75
CA ILE A 98 -1.46 -8.26 3.29
C ILE A 98 -2.15 -7.27 4.21
N GLN A 99 -1.35 -6.43 4.86
CA GLN A 99 -1.79 -5.28 5.63
C GLN A 99 -2.00 -4.09 4.69
N VAL A 100 -3.21 -3.54 4.71
CA VAL A 100 -3.60 -2.33 3.97
C VAL A 100 -4.28 -1.32 4.89
N ASP A 101 -4.41 -0.08 4.42
CA ASP A 101 -5.25 0.91 5.06
C ASP A 101 -6.76 0.63 4.79
N ASN A 102 -7.64 1.53 5.22
CA ASN A 102 -9.09 1.34 5.05
C ASN A 102 -9.68 2.14 3.87
N ALA A 103 -8.90 2.44 2.84
CA ALA A 103 -9.38 3.11 1.65
C ALA A 103 -10.44 2.27 0.93
N GLY A 104 -11.44 2.95 0.34
CA GLY A 104 -12.57 2.30 -0.32
C GLY A 104 -12.18 1.37 -1.47
N ALA A 105 -11.00 1.58 -2.09
CA ALA A 105 -10.47 0.70 -3.13
C ALA A 105 -10.12 -0.71 -2.59
N HIS A 106 -9.70 -0.82 -1.33
CA HIS A 106 -9.36 -2.10 -0.70
C HIS A 106 -10.59 -2.91 -0.27
N LEU A 107 -11.77 -2.28 -0.21
CA LEU A 107 -13.04 -2.92 0.13
C LEU A 107 -13.68 -3.65 -1.07
N ALA A 108 -13.10 -3.53 -2.26
CA ALA A 108 -13.60 -4.21 -3.46
C ALA A 108 -13.56 -5.74 -3.30
N LYS A 109 -14.38 -6.46 -4.08
CA LYS A 109 -14.66 -7.91 -3.94
C LYS A 109 -13.39 -8.78 -3.97
N LEU A 110 -12.81 -8.99 -2.79
CA LEU A 110 -11.65 -9.86 -2.56
C LEU A 110 -12.12 -11.27 -2.18
N SER A 111 -12.80 -11.97 -3.09
CA SER A 111 -13.26 -13.33 -2.80
C SER A 111 -12.13 -14.37 -2.80
N LYS A 112 -10.94 -14.02 -3.31
CA LYS A 112 -9.81 -14.95 -3.50
C LYS A 112 -8.58 -14.69 -2.62
N TYR A 113 -8.43 -13.49 -2.06
CA TYR A 113 -7.24 -13.11 -1.29
C TYR A 113 -7.63 -12.64 0.11
N ARG A 114 -6.87 -13.04 1.13
CA ARG A 114 -7.13 -12.66 2.51
C ARG A 114 -6.35 -11.39 2.86
N VAL A 115 -7.00 -10.25 2.67
CA VAL A 115 -6.48 -8.92 3.00
C VAL A 115 -6.90 -8.57 4.42
N ILE A 116 -5.95 -8.17 5.26
CA ILE A 116 -6.24 -7.64 6.60
C ILE A 116 -6.16 -6.12 6.50
N SER A 117 -7.31 -5.44 6.62
CA SER A 117 -7.30 -4.02 6.91
C SER A 117 -6.88 -3.84 8.37
N SER A 118 -5.71 -3.25 8.60
CA SER A 118 -5.30 -2.93 9.97
C SER A 118 -5.97 -1.63 10.40
N PHE A 119 -6.75 -1.69 11.46
CA PHE A 119 -7.35 -0.52 12.08
C PHE A 119 -6.26 0.28 12.81
N CYS A 120 -5.71 1.33 12.17
CA CYS A 120 -4.93 2.34 12.89
C CYS A 120 -5.90 3.31 13.58
N SER A 121 -6.63 2.82 14.58
CA SER A 121 -7.34 3.70 15.50
C SER A 121 -6.36 4.24 16.52
N SER A 122 -6.24 5.57 16.58
CA SER A 122 -5.62 6.29 17.69
C SER A 122 -6.39 6.17 19.01
N HIS A 123 -7.46 5.38 19.07
CA HIS A 123 -8.21 5.05 20.29
C HIS A 123 -7.99 3.58 20.70
N PRO A 124 -7.74 3.32 22.00
CA PRO A 124 -7.50 1.98 22.50
C PRO A 124 -8.75 1.10 22.30
N ILE A 125 -8.58 0.00 21.59
CA ILE A 125 -9.60 -1.03 21.42
C ILE A 125 -9.70 -1.76 22.77
N ALA A 126 -10.75 -1.47 23.54
CA ALA A 126 -11.15 -2.32 24.65
C ALA A 126 -11.70 -3.62 24.08
N LEU A 127 -10.93 -4.70 24.22
CA LEU A 127 -11.40 -6.06 23.96
C LEU A 127 -12.49 -6.39 25.00
N LYS A 128 -13.70 -6.69 24.53
CA LYS A 128 -14.74 -7.38 25.30
C LYS A 128 -14.74 -8.86 24.91
#